data_AF-A0A8F1MAX9-F1
#
_entry.id   AF-A0A8F1MAX9-F1
#
_cell.length_a   1.000
_cell.length_b   1.000
_cell.length_c   1.000
_cell.angle_alpha   90.00
_cell.angle_beta   90.00
_cell.angle_gamma   90.00
#
_symmetry.space_group_name_H-M   'P 1'
#
loop_
_entity.id
_entity.type
_entity.pdbx_description
1 polymer ?
#
loop_
_entity_poly.entity_id
_entity_poly.type
_entity_poly.pdbx_seq_one_letter_code
_entity_poly.pdbx_strand_id
1 'polypeptide(L)'
;MPASITPYANVLALSIVHATQEAIDENSTKPLTAWKNKWCEKNANGEFVLKDFTAAEKLSAAIDVYEKYVNILSERSLFDYDDMILSVIQACESHPELRANLQEQFQFIMVDEFQDTNLAQLRLLFNLTSENDDNPNIMAVGDDDQAIFSFQGADVGNIQRFRQHYHDPKIIVLTDNYRSAENILSSARDVITQGADRLENTIDGLSKQLTAHANSEGSKVEIQEFSSVSEERAGIAKQIAELIKNGEKPENITIIARHHKELIEILPHLYKENLFVNYERHDDILEQDIIQILDKLARTVVAISQNNLDVANSLLPEITAHPAFGFSALDIWKLSLQAYKNRQLWLESMLANSVFKEFAEWLLERAKDVPNLPLEEQLDNLLGLTNDDKAAIFQLILSPISISRQKS
;
A
#
# COMPACT_ATOMS: atom_id res chain seq x y z
N MET A 1 11.95 -21.21 -0.77
CA MET A 1 11.72 -20.33 -1.95
C MET A 1 10.21 -20.32 -2.20
N PRO A 2 9.57 -19.14 -2.34
CA PRO A 2 8.15 -19.08 -2.69
C PRO A 2 7.90 -19.84 -4.00
N ALA A 3 6.81 -20.62 -4.07
CA ALA A 3 6.50 -21.47 -5.23
C ALA A 3 6.20 -20.70 -6.54
N SER A 4 6.11 -19.37 -6.46
CA SER A 4 5.70 -18.48 -7.55
C SER A 4 6.84 -17.77 -8.27
N ILE A 5 8.05 -17.80 -7.71
CA ILE A 5 9.26 -17.37 -8.42
C ILE A 5 9.80 -18.61 -9.12
N THR A 6 9.59 -18.71 -10.44
CA THR A 6 10.24 -19.74 -11.25
C THR A 6 11.74 -19.66 -10.95
N PRO A 7 12.34 -20.70 -10.34
CA PRO A 7 13.75 -20.65 -9.98
C PRO A 7 14.57 -20.23 -11.20
N TYR A 8 15.55 -19.35 -11.02
CA TYR A 8 16.42 -18.94 -12.12
C TYR A 8 17.02 -20.14 -12.86
N ALA A 9 17.28 -21.23 -12.13
CA ALA A 9 17.65 -22.54 -12.67
C ALA A 9 16.61 -23.12 -13.65
N ASN A 10 15.31 -23.00 -13.36
CA ASN A 10 14.23 -23.45 -14.22
C ASN A 10 14.09 -22.56 -15.46
N VAL A 11 14.26 -21.24 -15.33
CA VAL A 11 14.27 -20.31 -16.48
C VAL A 11 15.45 -20.64 -17.40
N LEU A 12 16.64 -20.84 -16.84
CA LEU A 12 17.82 -21.29 -17.58
C LEU A 12 17.58 -22.64 -18.25
N ALA A 13 17.03 -23.62 -17.53
CA ALA A 13 16.73 -24.95 -18.05
C ALA A 13 15.73 -24.91 -19.23
N LEU A 14 14.64 -24.15 -19.11
CA LEU A 14 13.68 -23.98 -20.19
C LEU A 14 14.29 -23.27 -21.40
N SER A 15 15.09 -22.22 -21.15
CA SER A 15 15.74 -21.46 -22.22
C SER A 15 16.76 -22.28 -23.01
N ILE A 16 17.53 -23.16 -22.35
CA ILE A 16 18.48 -24.04 -23.04
C ILE A 16 17.78 -25.18 -23.75
N VAL A 17 16.67 -25.71 -23.20
CA VAL A 17 15.83 -26.71 -23.88
C VAL A 17 15.27 -26.11 -25.17
N HIS A 18 14.75 -24.88 -25.14
CA HIS A 18 14.25 -24.20 -26.34
C HIS A 18 15.34 -23.99 -27.39
N ALA A 19 16.50 -23.47 -27.00
CA ALA A 19 17.63 -23.29 -27.91
C ALA A 19 18.15 -24.62 -28.49
N THR A 20 18.02 -25.72 -27.73
CA THR A 20 18.38 -27.07 -28.20
C THR A 20 17.37 -27.57 -29.24
N GLN A 21 16.08 -27.34 -29.00
CA GLN A 21 15.03 -27.73 -29.94
C GLN A 21 15.17 -26.96 -31.26
N GLU A 22 15.37 -25.64 -31.20
CA GLU A 22 15.62 -24.79 -32.37
C GLU A 22 16.87 -25.24 -33.14
N ALA A 23 17.94 -25.61 -32.43
CA ALA A 23 19.16 -26.14 -33.04
C ALA A 23 18.94 -27.48 -33.79
N ILE A 24 18.07 -28.35 -33.26
CA ILE A 24 17.68 -29.63 -33.88
C ILE A 24 16.84 -29.35 -35.13
N ASP A 25 15.83 -28.48 -35.02
CA ASP A 25 14.91 -28.16 -36.11
C ASP A 25 15.61 -27.47 -37.28
N GLU A 26 16.59 -26.60 -37.00
CA GLU A 26 17.38 -25.90 -38.02
C GLU A 26 18.62 -26.70 -38.50
N ASN A 27 18.91 -27.85 -37.88
CA ASN A 27 20.15 -28.61 -38.06
C ASN A 27 21.41 -27.70 -37.99
N SER A 28 21.44 -26.81 -36.99
CA SER A 28 22.45 -25.75 -36.86
C SER A 28 22.88 -25.55 -35.41
N THR A 29 24.17 -25.28 -35.19
CA THR A 29 24.70 -24.96 -33.85
C THR A 29 24.58 -23.48 -33.48
N LYS A 30 23.99 -22.66 -34.37
CA LYS A 30 23.84 -21.21 -34.18
C LYS A 30 22.93 -20.86 -32.99
N PRO A 31 21.76 -21.48 -32.77
CA PRO A 31 20.90 -21.18 -31.63
C PRO A 31 21.59 -21.43 -30.27
N LEU A 32 22.33 -22.54 -30.15
CA LEU A 32 23.13 -22.85 -28.95
C LEU A 32 24.28 -21.84 -28.75
N THR A 33 24.89 -21.36 -29.83
CA THR A 33 25.95 -20.35 -29.76
C THR A 33 25.38 -18.99 -29.34
N ALA A 34 24.21 -18.61 -29.86
CA ALA A 34 23.49 -17.41 -29.47
C ALA A 34 23.05 -17.47 -27.99
N TRP A 35 22.51 -18.60 -27.55
CA TRP A 35 22.18 -18.85 -26.15
C TRP A 35 23.41 -18.70 -25.24
N LYS A 36 24.52 -19.36 -25.58
CA LYS A 36 25.78 -19.26 -24.82
C LYS A 36 26.27 -17.81 -24.72
N ASN A 37 26.24 -17.07 -25.84
CA ASN A 37 26.67 -15.68 -25.86
C ASN A 37 25.70 -14.74 -25.13
N LYS A 38 24.43 -15.12 -25.00
CA LYS A 38 23.41 -14.37 -24.23
C LYS A 38 23.67 -14.54 -22.74
N TRP A 39 23.81 -15.78 -22.26
CA TRP A 39 23.79 -16.11 -20.83
C TRP A 39 25.18 -16.25 -20.18
N CYS A 40 26.25 -16.50 -20.94
CA CYS A 40 27.58 -16.76 -20.38
C CYS A 40 28.63 -15.74 -20.86
N GLU A 41 29.62 -15.47 -20.00
CA GLU A 41 30.85 -14.72 -20.31
C GLU A 41 32.08 -15.48 -19.81
N LYS A 42 33.28 -15.05 -20.20
CA LYS A 42 34.52 -15.65 -19.69
C LYS A 42 34.99 -14.90 -18.45
N ASN A 43 35.25 -15.63 -17.36
CA ASN A 43 35.89 -15.08 -16.17
C ASN A 43 37.39 -14.78 -16.43
N ALA A 44 38.09 -14.22 -15.43
CA ALA A 44 39.52 -13.90 -15.52
C ALA A 44 40.43 -15.12 -15.81
N ASN A 45 39.94 -16.34 -15.56
CA ASN A 45 40.63 -17.60 -15.82
C ASN A 45 40.30 -18.19 -17.20
N GLY A 46 39.45 -17.52 -18.00
CA GLY A 46 39.04 -17.97 -19.33
C GLY A 46 37.91 -19.01 -19.35
N GLU A 47 37.31 -19.31 -18.20
CA GLU A 47 36.19 -20.26 -18.04
C GLU A 47 34.86 -19.56 -18.28
N PHE A 48 33.89 -20.25 -18.87
CA PHE A 48 32.55 -19.69 -19.08
C PHE A 48 31.75 -19.69 -17.76
N VAL A 49 31.32 -18.52 -17.33
CA VAL A 49 30.44 -18.27 -16.17
C VAL A 49 29.15 -17.59 -16.63
N LEU A 50 28.07 -17.70 -15.85
CA LEU A 50 26.82 -16.99 -16.15
C LEU A 50 27.00 -15.50 -15.89
N LYS A 51 26.60 -14.65 -16.85
CA LYS A 51 26.71 -13.19 -16.76
C LYS A 51 25.94 -12.59 -15.59
N ASP A 52 24.84 -13.23 -15.20
CA ASP A 52 23.98 -12.69 -14.15
C ASP A 52 24.64 -12.78 -12.77
N PHE A 53 25.58 -13.71 -12.54
CA PHE A 53 26.28 -13.80 -11.25
C PHE A 53 27.22 -12.61 -11.01
N THR A 54 27.88 -12.08 -12.05
CA THR A 54 28.74 -10.89 -11.97
C THR A 54 27.92 -9.60 -11.94
N ALA A 55 26.74 -9.57 -12.59
CA ALA A 55 25.81 -8.44 -12.52
C ALA A 55 25.02 -8.34 -11.19
N ALA A 56 24.95 -9.43 -10.43
CA ALA A 56 24.11 -9.55 -9.24
C ALA A 56 24.87 -9.47 -7.90
N GLU A 57 26.13 -9.02 -7.88
CA GLU A 57 26.91 -8.92 -6.62
C GLU A 57 26.16 -8.13 -5.53
N LYS A 58 25.47 -7.06 -5.91
CA LYS A 58 24.59 -6.30 -5.01
C LYS A 58 23.39 -7.11 -4.51
N LEU A 59 22.76 -7.91 -5.37
CA LEU A 59 21.64 -8.78 -4.98
C LEU A 59 22.12 -9.90 -4.05
N SER A 60 23.30 -10.47 -4.32
CA SER A 60 23.92 -11.48 -3.45
C SER A 60 24.23 -10.91 -2.07
N ALA A 61 24.78 -9.68 -2.00
CA ALA A 61 25.02 -9.01 -0.72
C ALA A 61 23.71 -8.68 0.02
N ALA A 62 22.62 -8.42 -0.72
CA ALA A 62 21.31 -8.16 -0.14
C ALA A 62 20.67 -9.41 0.52
N ILE A 63 21.04 -10.63 0.11
CA ILE A 63 20.53 -11.88 0.72
C ILE A 63 20.87 -11.92 2.21
N ASP A 64 22.15 -11.71 2.57
CA ASP A 64 22.61 -11.74 3.96
C ASP A 64 21.95 -10.64 4.81
N VAL A 65 21.66 -9.49 4.19
CA VAL A 65 20.95 -8.38 4.85
C VAL A 65 19.48 -8.74 5.06
N TYR A 66 18.83 -9.31 4.05
CA TYR A 66 17.44 -9.72 4.09
C TYR A 66 17.21 -10.81 5.13
N GLU A 67 18.07 -11.83 5.20
CA GLU A 67 17.99 -12.88 6.24
C GLU A 67 18.09 -12.28 7.65
N LYS A 68 19.03 -11.35 7.87
CA LYS A 68 19.15 -10.67 9.17
C LYS A 68 17.92 -9.81 9.48
N TYR A 69 17.39 -9.11 8.48
CA TYR A 69 16.18 -8.31 8.61
C TYR A 69 14.98 -9.16 9.06
N VAL A 70 14.70 -10.26 8.36
CA VAL A 70 13.61 -11.19 8.69
C VAL A 70 13.80 -11.80 10.09
N ASN A 71 15.02 -12.18 10.45
CA ASN A 71 15.32 -12.72 11.78
C ASN A 71 15.03 -11.68 12.88
N ILE A 72 15.42 -10.42 12.68
CA ILE A 72 15.15 -9.33 13.65
C ILE A 72 13.65 -9.06 13.79
N LEU A 73 12.91 -9.05 12.68
CA LEU A 73 11.45 -8.90 12.72
C LEU A 73 10.80 -10.04 13.51
N SER A 74 11.19 -11.29 13.20
CA SER A 74 10.67 -12.48 13.89
C SER A 74 11.00 -12.49 15.38
N GLU A 75 12.23 -12.16 15.78
CA GLU A 75 12.64 -12.08 17.19
C GLU A 75 11.81 -11.03 17.96
N ARG A 76 11.38 -9.97 17.28
CA ARG A 76 10.57 -8.89 17.85
C ARG A 76 9.08 -9.10 17.68
N SER A 77 8.65 -10.19 17.05
CA SER A 77 7.24 -10.44 16.70
C SER A 77 6.60 -9.28 15.93
N LEU A 78 7.36 -8.72 14.98
CA LEU A 78 6.92 -7.64 14.09
C LEU A 78 6.63 -8.19 12.70
N PHE A 79 5.75 -7.50 11.98
CA PHE A 79 5.44 -7.75 10.57
C PHE A 79 5.55 -6.42 9.81
N ASP A 80 6.04 -6.47 8.58
CA ASP A 80 5.83 -5.39 7.62
C ASP A 80 4.53 -5.63 6.81
N TYR A 81 4.22 -4.71 5.88
CA TYR A 81 3.00 -4.82 5.07
C TYR A 81 2.98 -6.04 4.16
N ASP A 82 4.12 -6.46 3.63
CA ASP A 82 4.21 -7.63 2.74
C ASP A 82 4.07 -8.92 3.56
N ASP A 83 4.65 -8.95 4.76
CA ASP A 83 4.54 -10.06 5.69
C ASP A 83 3.10 -10.33 6.10
N MET A 84 2.24 -9.32 6.18
CA MET A 84 0.82 -9.51 6.50
C MET A 84 0.13 -10.45 5.50
N ILE A 85 0.54 -10.41 4.23
CA ILE A 85 0.01 -11.28 3.18
C ILE A 85 0.77 -12.61 3.17
N LEU A 86 2.10 -12.55 3.16
CA LEU A 86 2.97 -13.73 3.04
C LEU A 86 2.80 -14.69 4.22
N SER A 87 2.64 -14.17 5.44
CA SER A 87 2.45 -14.97 6.65
C SER A 87 1.11 -15.72 6.62
N VAL A 88 0.05 -15.10 6.10
CA VAL A 88 -1.26 -15.77 5.94
C VAL A 88 -1.17 -16.90 4.90
N ILE A 89 -0.49 -16.66 3.79
CA ILE A 89 -0.24 -17.69 2.78
C ILE A 89 0.53 -18.86 3.40
N GLN A 90 1.64 -18.58 4.09
CA GLN A 90 2.44 -19.61 4.74
C GLN A 90 1.62 -20.39 5.77
N ALA A 91 0.78 -19.71 6.57
CA ALA A 91 -0.09 -20.33 7.55
C ALA A 91 -1.11 -21.26 6.90
N CYS A 92 -1.76 -20.83 5.81
CA CYS A 92 -2.71 -21.64 5.04
C CYS A 92 -2.05 -22.87 4.42
N GLU A 93 -0.85 -22.72 3.87
CA GLU A 93 -0.11 -23.81 3.22
C GLU A 93 0.47 -24.82 4.23
N SER A 94 0.86 -24.35 5.41
CA SER A 94 1.46 -25.19 6.46
C SER A 94 0.40 -25.85 7.36
N HIS A 95 -0.80 -25.27 7.48
CA HIS A 95 -1.87 -25.75 8.36
C HIS A 95 -3.16 -25.97 7.56
N PRO A 96 -3.36 -27.19 7.01
CA PRO A 96 -4.53 -27.50 6.20
C PRO A 96 -5.88 -27.27 6.92
N GLU A 97 -5.93 -27.46 8.23
CA GLU A 97 -7.13 -27.20 9.04
C GLU A 97 -7.50 -25.72 9.08
N LEU A 98 -6.51 -24.82 9.21
CA LEU A 98 -6.74 -23.38 9.13
C LEU A 98 -7.28 -23.00 7.75
N ARG A 99 -6.63 -23.51 6.70
CA ARG A 99 -7.07 -23.28 5.32
C ARG A 99 -8.51 -23.75 5.10
N ALA A 100 -8.86 -24.94 5.57
CA ALA A 100 -10.22 -25.49 5.45
C ALA A 100 -11.25 -24.62 6.22
N ASN A 101 -10.92 -24.16 7.42
CA ASN A 101 -11.80 -23.25 8.18
C ASN A 101 -12.01 -21.93 7.45
N LEU A 102 -10.96 -21.35 6.86
CA LEU A 102 -11.07 -20.11 6.10
C LEU A 102 -11.87 -20.31 4.79
N GLN A 103 -11.67 -21.42 4.10
CA GLN A 103 -12.45 -21.80 2.92
C GLN A 103 -13.94 -21.95 3.26
N GLU A 104 -14.26 -22.58 4.40
CA GLU A 104 -15.65 -22.72 4.87
C GLU A 104 -16.25 -21.38 5.30
N GLN A 105 -15.45 -20.48 5.89
CA GLN A 105 -15.89 -19.15 6.27
C GLN A 105 -16.14 -18.24 5.06
N PHE A 106 -15.28 -18.32 4.04
CA PHE A 106 -15.30 -17.47 2.85
C PHE A 106 -15.78 -18.23 1.62
N GLN A 107 -17.03 -18.68 1.65
CA GLN A 107 -17.63 -19.45 0.56
C GLN A 107 -17.85 -18.64 -0.73
N PHE A 108 -17.93 -17.31 -0.63
CA PHE A 108 -18.12 -16.38 -1.75
C PHE A 108 -17.06 -15.28 -1.69
N ILE A 109 -16.22 -15.18 -2.72
CA ILE A 109 -15.11 -14.23 -2.76
C ILE A 109 -15.29 -13.29 -3.94
N MET A 110 -15.30 -11.99 -3.66
CA MET A 110 -15.28 -10.94 -4.68
C MET A 110 -13.97 -10.17 -4.57
N VAL A 111 -13.27 -10.04 -5.69
CA VAL A 111 -12.05 -9.24 -5.80
C VAL A 111 -12.30 -8.10 -6.77
N ASP A 112 -12.20 -6.88 -6.26
CA ASP A 112 -12.29 -5.64 -7.04
C ASP A 112 -10.88 -5.14 -7.39
N GLU A 113 -10.75 -4.31 -8.43
CA GLU A 113 -9.46 -3.82 -8.95
C GLU A 113 -8.44 -4.94 -9.23
N PHE A 114 -8.90 -6.05 -9.80
CA PHE A 114 -8.09 -7.26 -9.97
C PHE A 114 -6.83 -7.05 -10.82
N GLN A 115 -6.82 -6.05 -11.71
CA GLN A 115 -5.66 -5.67 -12.51
C GLN A 115 -4.46 -5.21 -11.68
N ASP A 116 -4.69 -4.69 -10.47
CA ASP A 116 -3.65 -4.16 -9.59
C ASP A 116 -3.16 -5.19 -8.57
N THR A 117 -3.66 -6.42 -8.66
CA THR A 117 -3.23 -7.50 -7.77
C THR A 117 -1.80 -7.95 -8.08
N ASN A 118 -1.04 -8.25 -7.04
CA ASN A 118 0.27 -8.89 -7.16
C ASN A 118 0.17 -10.42 -7.04
N LEU A 119 1.28 -11.11 -7.30
CA LEU A 119 1.31 -12.58 -7.30
C LEU A 119 1.08 -13.21 -5.92
N ALA A 120 1.43 -12.51 -4.83
CA ALA A 120 1.17 -12.99 -3.47
C ALA A 120 -0.34 -12.94 -3.17
N GLN A 121 -1.01 -11.84 -3.51
CA GLN A 121 -2.46 -11.70 -3.37
C GLN A 121 -3.22 -12.75 -4.20
N LEU A 122 -2.78 -13.01 -5.44
CA LEU A 122 -3.34 -14.07 -6.26
C LEU A 122 -3.15 -15.46 -5.64
N ARG A 123 -1.98 -15.72 -5.06
CA ARG A 123 -1.70 -16.99 -4.36
C ARG A 123 -2.53 -17.16 -3.09
N LEU A 124 -2.80 -16.08 -2.36
CA LEU A 124 -3.73 -16.10 -1.23
C LEU A 124 -5.13 -16.47 -1.71
N LEU A 125 -5.60 -15.84 -2.79
CA LEU A 125 -6.89 -16.13 -3.40
C LEU A 125 -7.03 -17.61 -3.77
N PHE A 126 -6.01 -18.19 -4.40
CA PHE A 126 -5.99 -19.62 -4.74
C PHE A 126 -6.00 -20.53 -3.51
N ASN A 127 -5.34 -20.14 -2.42
CA ASN A 127 -5.40 -20.90 -1.17
C ASN A 127 -6.79 -20.83 -0.51
N LEU A 128 -7.51 -19.73 -0.68
CA LEU A 128 -8.86 -19.52 -0.13
C LEU A 128 -9.96 -20.14 -0.98
N THR A 129 -9.68 -20.51 -2.24
CA THR A 129 -10.59 -21.31 -3.06
C THR A 129 -10.20 -22.78 -2.96
N SER A 130 -11.11 -23.65 -2.52
CA SER A 130 -10.84 -25.08 -2.34
C SER A 130 -10.41 -25.75 -3.65
N GLU A 131 -9.27 -26.46 -3.64
CA GLU A 131 -8.85 -27.31 -4.77
C GLU A 131 -9.81 -28.49 -5.02
N ASN A 132 -10.66 -28.83 -4.05
CA ASN A 132 -11.62 -29.94 -4.14
C ASN A 132 -12.98 -29.51 -4.70
N ASP A 133 -13.18 -28.21 -4.96
CA ASP A 133 -14.37 -27.69 -5.61
C ASP A 133 -14.01 -27.37 -7.06
N ASP A 134 -14.59 -28.11 -8.01
CA ASP A 134 -14.36 -27.88 -9.43
C ASP A 134 -14.84 -26.48 -9.87
N ASN A 135 -15.68 -25.80 -9.07
CA ASN A 135 -16.21 -24.45 -9.34
C ASN A 135 -16.40 -23.60 -8.07
N PRO A 136 -15.33 -23.04 -7.48
CA PRO A 136 -15.47 -22.14 -6.32
C PRO A 136 -16.26 -20.87 -6.68
N ASN A 137 -17.04 -20.34 -5.73
CA ASN A 137 -17.81 -19.11 -5.96
C ASN A 137 -16.92 -17.86 -5.87
N ILE A 138 -16.19 -17.60 -6.94
CA ILE A 138 -15.27 -16.48 -7.04
C ILE A 138 -15.64 -15.55 -8.19
N MET A 139 -15.58 -14.24 -7.93
CA MET A 139 -15.78 -13.19 -8.92
C MET A 139 -14.65 -12.18 -8.84
N ALA A 140 -13.91 -12.01 -9.93
CA ALA A 140 -12.90 -10.97 -10.07
C ALA A 140 -13.42 -9.89 -11.03
N VAL A 141 -13.29 -8.63 -10.63
CA VAL A 141 -13.65 -7.45 -11.40
C VAL A 141 -12.39 -6.63 -11.61
N GLY A 142 -12.14 -6.21 -12.84
CA GLY A 142 -10.98 -5.38 -13.16
C GLY A 142 -10.94 -4.94 -14.61
N ASP A 143 -10.06 -3.99 -14.89
CA ASP A 143 -9.84 -3.41 -16.21
C ASP A 143 -8.34 -3.37 -16.52
N ASP A 144 -7.87 -4.19 -17.46
CA ASP A 144 -6.45 -4.22 -17.85
C ASP A 144 -5.95 -2.90 -18.45
N ASP A 145 -6.86 -2.07 -18.99
CA ASP A 145 -6.51 -0.74 -19.51
C ASP A 145 -6.17 0.25 -18.38
N GLN A 146 -6.50 -0.09 -17.12
CA GLN A 146 -6.26 0.72 -15.93
C GLN A 146 -5.10 0.20 -15.05
N ALA A 147 -4.38 -0.83 -15.51
CA ALA A 147 -3.28 -1.44 -14.75
C ALA A 147 -2.05 -0.49 -14.65
N ILE A 148 -2.07 0.44 -13.69
CA ILE A 148 -1.01 1.45 -13.50
C ILE A 148 0.02 1.05 -12.44
N PHE A 149 -0.23 0.00 -11.64
CA PHE A 149 0.60 -0.43 -10.52
C PHE A 149 1.66 -1.50 -10.85
N SER A 150 2.03 -1.68 -12.12
CA SER A 150 3.03 -2.68 -12.55
C SER A 150 4.40 -2.50 -11.87
N PHE A 151 4.75 -1.28 -11.48
CA PHE A 151 5.99 -0.98 -10.74
C PHE A 151 5.99 -1.50 -9.29
N GLN A 152 4.82 -1.79 -8.70
CA GLN A 152 4.68 -2.44 -7.38
C GLN A 152 4.55 -3.97 -7.48
N GLY A 153 4.74 -4.54 -8.67
CA GLY A 153 4.65 -5.98 -8.91
C GLY A 153 3.24 -6.48 -9.25
N ALA A 154 2.30 -5.57 -9.57
CA ALA A 154 1.06 -5.96 -10.24
C ALA A 154 1.38 -6.53 -11.63
N ASP A 155 0.71 -7.61 -12.03
CA ASP A 155 0.97 -8.29 -13.29
C ASP A 155 -0.34 -8.46 -14.06
N VAL A 156 -0.44 -7.82 -15.23
CA VAL A 156 -1.59 -7.94 -16.16
C VAL A 156 -1.85 -9.40 -16.54
N GLY A 157 -0.82 -10.25 -16.48
CA GLY A 157 -0.93 -11.70 -16.62
C GLY A 157 -1.77 -12.38 -15.54
N ASN A 158 -2.13 -11.71 -14.44
CA ASN A 158 -2.99 -12.28 -13.39
C ASN A 158 -4.39 -12.60 -13.89
N ILE A 159 -4.95 -11.80 -14.80
CA ILE A 159 -6.25 -12.13 -15.43
C ILE A 159 -6.14 -13.41 -16.25
N GLN A 160 -5.03 -13.60 -16.97
CA GLN A 160 -4.79 -14.84 -17.71
C GLN A 160 -4.57 -16.02 -16.77
N ARG A 161 -3.80 -15.85 -15.68
CA ARG A 161 -3.57 -16.89 -14.67
C ARG A 161 -4.87 -17.29 -13.98
N PHE A 162 -5.75 -16.33 -13.68
CA PHE A 162 -7.07 -16.59 -13.14
C PHE A 162 -7.89 -17.48 -14.07
N ARG A 163 -7.92 -17.16 -15.37
CA ARG A 163 -8.60 -17.98 -16.40
C ARG A 163 -7.99 -19.35 -16.61
N GLN A 164 -6.67 -19.50 -16.41
CA GLN A 164 -5.98 -20.79 -16.51
C GLN A 164 -6.21 -21.66 -15.27
N HIS A 165 -6.32 -21.03 -14.10
CA HIS A 165 -6.48 -21.73 -12.82
C HIS A 165 -7.92 -22.21 -12.63
N TYR A 166 -8.92 -21.36 -12.91
CA TYR A 166 -10.33 -21.74 -12.83
C TYR A 166 -10.82 -22.28 -14.17
N HIS A 167 -11.58 -23.38 -14.17
CA HIS A 167 -12.02 -24.09 -15.37
C HIS A 167 -13.04 -23.29 -16.22
N ASP A 168 -12.53 -22.40 -17.08
CA ASP A 168 -13.31 -21.56 -18.00
C ASP A 168 -14.33 -20.65 -17.28
N PRO A 169 -13.86 -19.64 -16.52
CA PRO A 169 -14.75 -18.74 -15.80
C PRO A 169 -15.65 -17.99 -16.78
N LYS A 170 -16.92 -17.80 -16.40
CA LYS A 170 -17.85 -16.98 -17.18
C LYS A 170 -17.33 -15.55 -17.28
N ILE A 171 -17.02 -15.11 -18.50
CA ILE A 171 -16.60 -13.75 -18.78
C ILE A 171 -17.83 -12.88 -19.00
N ILE A 172 -17.95 -11.79 -18.24
CA ILE A 172 -18.98 -10.77 -18.41
C ILE A 172 -18.26 -9.46 -18.72
N VAL A 173 -18.56 -8.88 -19.88
CA VAL A 173 -17.99 -7.60 -20.30
C VAL A 173 -19.05 -6.52 -20.15
N LEU A 174 -18.75 -5.49 -19.37
CA LEU A 174 -19.63 -4.34 -19.18
C LEU A 174 -19.23 -3.25 -20.18
N THR A 175 -20.10 -2.97 -21.14
CA THR A 175 -19.85 -1.97 -22.19
C THR A 175 -20.59 -0.66 -21.96
N ASP A 176 -21.54 -0.60 -21.02
CA ASP A 176 -22.26 0.63 -20.72
C ASP A 176 -21.46 1.50 -19.74
N ASN A 177 -21.12 2.72 -20.18
CA ASN A 177 -20.44 3.70 -19.35
C ASN A 177 -21.43 4.78 -18.88
N TYR A 178 -21.59 4.88 -17.57
CA TYR A 178 -22.49 5.83 -16.92
C TYR A 178 -21.76 7.08 -16.36
N ARG A 179 -20.42 7.11 -16.44
CA ARG A 179 -19.58 8.17 -15.84
C ARG A 179 -19.32 9.32 -16.81
N SER A 180 -18.97 8.99 -18.04
CA SER A 180 -18.38 9.92 -19.00
C SER A 180 -19.25 10.07 -20.24
N ALA A 181 -19.29 11.28 -20.79
CA ALA A 181 -19.96 11.56 -22.04
C ALA A 181 -19.19 10.98 -23.24
N GLU A 182 -19.90 10.78 -24.35
CA GLU A 182 -19.39 10.15 -25.58
C GLU A 182 -18.07 10.74 -26.08
N ASN A 183 -17.95 12.07 -26.09
CA ASN A 183 -16.74 12.76 -26.55
C ASN A 183 -15.50 12.47 -25.69
N ILE A 184 -15.67 12.29 -24.38
CA ILE A 184 -14.58 11.91 -23.46
C ILE A 184 -14.22 10.45 -23.71
N LEU A 185 -15.22 9.57 -23.86
CA LEU A 185 -15.00 8.15 -24.14
C LEU A 185 -14.31 7.93 -25.49
N SER A 186 -14.69 8.65 -26.53
CA SER A 186 -14.05 8.57 -27.84
C SER A 186 -12.57 8.97 -27.75
N SER A 187 -12.26 10.07 -27.07
CA SER A 187 -10.86 10.50 -26.90
C SER A 187 -10.05 9.51 -26.07
N ALA A 188 -10.62 8.96 -24.98
CA ALA A 188 -9.96 7.92 -24.20
C ALA A 188 -9.71 6.65 -25.04
N ARG A 189 -10.67 6.27 -25.88
CA ARG A 189 -10.58 5.12 -26.78
C ARG A 189 -9.48 5.29 -27.83
N ASP A 190 -9.34 6.47 -28.41
CA ASP A 190 -8.30 6.79 -29.41
C ASP A 190 -6.89 6.72 -28.79
N VAL A 191 -6.76 7.01 -27.50
CA VAL A 191 -5.49 6.85 -26.77
C VAL A 191 -5.21 5.37 -26.48
N ILE A 192 -6.17 4.66 -25.87
CA ILE A 192 -5.91 3.31 -25.35
C ILE A 192 -5.71 2.27 -26.46
N THR A 193 -6.36 2.44 -27.62
CA THR A 193 -6.26 1.50 -28.75
C THR A 193 -4.89 1.49 -29.43
N GLN A 194 -4.00 2.42 -29.09
CA GLN A 194 -2.61 2.43 -29.54
C GLN A 194 -1.75 1.35 -28.84
N GLY A 195 -2.21 0.83 -27.69
CA GLY A 195 -1.56 -0.26 -26.97
C GLY A 195 -1.83 -1.63 -27.57
N ALA A 196 -0.78 -2.45 -27.74
CA ALA A 196 -0.89 -3.79 -28.31
C ALA A 196 -1.29 -4.85 -27.27
N ASP A 197 -0.81 -4.72 -26.03
CA ASP A 197 -0.95 -5.72 -24.97
C ASP A 197 -2.24 -5.52 -24.16
N ARG A 198 -3.39 -5.70 -24.82
CA ARG A 198 -4.74 -5.53 -24.24
C ARG A 198 -5.52 -6.84 -24.24
N LEU A 199 -6.41 -7.04 -23.27
CA LEU A 199 -7.29 -8.20 -23.21
C LEU A 199 -8.20 -8.30 -24.42
N GLU A 200 -8.63 -7.16 -24.96
CA GLU A 200 -9.44 -7.08 -26.19
C GLU A 200 -8.72 -7.70 -27.41
N ASN A 201 -7.39 -7.70 -27.41
CA ASN A 201 -6.58 -8.28 -28.48
C ASN A 201 -6.20 -9.75 -28.21
N THR A 202 -6.35 -10.23 -26.97
CA THR A 202 -5.91 -11.58 -26.56
C THR A 202 -7.06 -12.54 -26.29
N ILE A 203 -8.28 -12.04 -26.06
CA ILE A 203 -9.48 -12.84 -25.82
C ILE A 203 -10.44 -12.68 -27.00
N ASP A 204 -10.58 -13.77 -27.76
CA ASP A 204 -11.48 -13.78 -28.92
C ASP A 204 -12.92 -13.43 -28.55
N GLY A 205 -13.50 -12.48 -29.30
CA GLY A 205 -14.89 -12.04 -29.11
C GLY A 205 -15.12 -11.07 -27.96
N LEU A 206 -14.08 -10.70 -27.20
CA LEU A 206 -14.16 -9.65 -26.19
C LEU A 206 -14.11 -8.28 -26.87
N SER A 207 -15.10 -7.42 -26.59
CA SER A 207 -15.11 -6.03 -27.05
C SER A 207 -15.19 -5.09 -25.87
N LYS A 208 -14.27 -4.14 -25.82
CA LYS A 208 -14.23 -3.07 -24.80
C LYS A 208 -14.69 -1.74 -25.38
N GLN A 209 -15.50 -1.79 -26.43
CA GLN A 209 -16.13 -0.59 -26.97
C GLN A 209 -17.24 -0.13 -26.02
N LEU A 210 -16.99 0.98 -25.33
CA LEU A 210 -17.92 1.54 -24.36
C LEU A 210 -19.00 2.38 -25.05
N THR A 211 -20.22 2.35 -24.51
CA THR A 211 -21.37 3.17 -24.93
C THR A 211 -21.68 4.18 -23.83
N ALA A 212 -21.68 5.47 -24.15
CA ALA A 212 -22.01 6.51 -23.17
C ALA A 212 -23.51 6.57 -22.85
N HIS A 213 -23.84 6.62 -21.57
CA HIS A 213 -25.19 6.96 -21.06
C HIS A 213 -25.23 8.29 -20.30
N ALA A 214 -24.08 8.92 -20.08
CA ALA A 214 -24.00 10.26 -19.48
C ALA A 214 -24.42 11.35 -20.48
N ASN A 215 -24.97 12.46 -19.97
CA ASN A 215 -25.38 13.58 -20.82
C ASN A 215 -24.15 14.18 -21.53
N SER A 216 -24.26 14.38 -22.84
CA SER A 216 -23.20 14.96 -23.68
C SER A 216 -23.28 16.47 -23.81
N GLU A 217 -24.34 17.11 -23.31
CA GLU A 217 -24.49 18.57 -23.34
C GLU A 217 -23.36 19.25 -22.56
N GLY A 218 -22.59 20.10 -23.24
CA GLY A 218 -21.51 20.89 -22.64
C GLY A 218 -20.19 20.14 -22.44
N SER A 219 -20.15 18.81 -22.63
CA SER A 219 -18.92 18.05 -22.51
C SER A 219 -17.95 18.40 -23.65
N LYS A 220 -16.71 18.75 -23.30
CA LYS A 220 -15.63 19.06 -24.24
C LYS A 220 -14.30 18.52 -23.72
N VAL A 221 -13.47 18.04 -24.64
CA VAL A 221 -12.07 17.72 -24.39
C VAL A 221 -11.26 18.78 -25.13
N GLU A 222 -10.48 19.56 -24.40
CA GLU A 222 -9.68 20.66 -24.95
C GLU A 222 -8.21 20.45 -24.59
N ILE A 223 -7.32 20.69 -25.56
CA ILE A 223 -5.87 20.72 -25.35
C ILE A 223 -5.44 22.16 -25.45
N GLN A 224 -4.76 22.67 -24.42
CA GLN A 224 -4.25 24.03 -24.37
C GLN A 224 -2.74 23.99 -24.20
N GLU A 225 -2.02 24.75 -25.03
CA GLU A 225 -0.57 24.88 -24.97
C GLU A 225 -0.21 26.25 -24.41
N PHE A 226 0.72 26.28 -23.44
CA PHE A 226 1.21 27.50 -22.81
C PHE A 226 2.69 27.70 -23.14
N SER A 227 3.15 28.95 -23.13
CA SER A 227 4.56 29.25 -23.45
C SER A 227 5.51 28.90 -22.31
N SER A 228 4.99 28.69 -21.09
CA SER A 228 5.75 28.21 -19.95
C SER A 228 4.87 27.49 -18.91
N VAL A 229 5.49 26.66 -18.07
CA VAL A 229 4.83 25.95 -16.96
C VAL A 229 4.22 26.91 -15.93
N SER A 230 4.83 28.08 -15.72
CA SER A 230 4.29 29.09 -14.81
C SER A 230 3.02 29.74 -15.38
N GLU A 231 2.99 29.98 -16.69
CA GLU A 231 1.79 30.47 -17.38
C GLU A 231 0.68 29.43 -17.39
N GLU A 232 1.00 28.15 -17.60
CA GLU A 232 0.04 27.04 -17.49
C GLU A 232 -0.62 27.02 -16.11
N ARG A 233 0.15 27.03 -15.02
CA ARG A 233 -0.38 27.04 -13.64
C ARG A 233 -1.26 28.25 -13.36
N ALA A 234 -0.83 29.43 -13.80
CA ALA A 234 -1.62 30.66 -13.67
C ALA A 234 -2.90 30.62 -14.53
N GLY A 235 -2.82 30.04 -15.72
CA GLY A 235 -3.94 29.85 -16.64
C GLY A 235 -4.99 28.91 -16.07
N ILE A 236 -4.56 27.74 -15.58
CA ILE A 236 -5.42 26.76 -14.91
C ILE A 236 -6.13 27.38 -13.71
N ALA A 237 -5.39 28.08 -12.83
CA ALA A 237 -5.98 28.73 -11.66
C ALA A 237 -7.07 29.76 -12.03
N LYS A 238 -6.83 30.56 -13.07
CA LYS A 238 -7.83 31.51 -13.59
C LYS A 238 -9.05 30.82 -14.17
N GLN A 239 -8.86 29.76 -14.95
CA GLN A 239 -9.96 29.00 -15.53
C GLN A 239 -10.85 28.39 -14.45
N ILE A 240 -10.25 27.81 -13.41
CA ILE A 240 -11.00 27.27 -12.26
C ILE A 240 -11.78 28.38 -11.56
N ALA A 241 -11.17 29.55 -11.33
CA ALA A 241 -11.84 30.69 -10.73
C ALA A 241 -13.02 31.19 -11.58
N GLU A 242 -12.87 31.20 -12.91
CA GLU A 242 -13.95 31.55 -13.84
C GLU A 242 -15.08 30.52 -13.83
N LEU A 243 -14.78 29.22 -13.80
CA LEU A 243 -15.77 28.15 -13.69
C LEU A 243 -16.60 28.28 -12.41
N ILE A 244 -15.93 28.47 -11.27
CA ILE A 244 -16.61 28.66 -9.97
C ILE A 244 -17.45 29.93 -9.98
N LYS A 245 -16.94 31.02 -10.56
CA LYS A 245 -17.68 32.28 -10.70
C LYS A 245 -18.93 32.12 -11.58
N ASN A 246 -18.88 31.24 -12.58
CA ASN A 246 -20.01 30.91 -13.45
C ASN A 246 -21.02 29.94 -12.82
N GLY A 247 -20.78 29.50 -11.57
CA GLY A 247 -21.71 28.69 -10.78
C GLY A 247 -21.33 27.22 -10.64
N GLU A 248 -20.19 26.79 -11.19
CA GLU A 248 -19.69 25.43 -10.98
C GLU A 248 -19.28 25.23 -9.52
N LYS A 249 -19.57 24.06 -8.97
CA LYS A 249 -19.20 23.78 -7.58
C LYS A 249 -17.72 23.37 -7.50
N PRO A 250 -16.95 23.87 -6.53
CA PRO A 250 -15.56 23.47 -6.37
C PRO A 250 -15.35 21.95 -6.24
N GLU A 251 -16.30 21.23 -5.62
CA GLU A 251 -16.28 19.78 -5.44
C GLU A 251 -16.33 18.97 -6.76
N ASN A 252 -16.74 19.61 -7.87
CA ASN A 252 -16.82 18.99 -9.19
C ASN A 252 -15.55 19.22 -10.03
N ILE A 253 -14.53 19.90 -9.48
CA ILE A 253 -13.31 20.26 -10.20
C ILE A 253 -12.13 19.49 -9.60
N THR A 254 -11.46 18.69 -10.43
CA THR A 254 -10.29 17.89 -10.03
C THR A 254 -9.08 18.24 -10.91
N ILE A 255 -7.92 18.43 -10.28
CA ILE A 255 -6.63 18.60 -10.97
C ILE A 255 -5.83 17.31 -10.78
N ILE A 256 -5.44 16.68 -11.89
CA ILE A 256 -4.62 15.47 -11.88
C ILE A 256 -3.28 15.81 -12.54
N ALA A 257 -2.17 15.43 -11.92
CA ALA A 257 -0.82 15.65 -12.44
C ALA A 257 0.02 14.38 -12.31
N ARG A 258 1.06 14.24 -13.13
CA ARG A 258 1.91 13.04 -13.14
C ARG A 258 2.80 12.94 -11.90
N HIS A 259 3.32 14.08 -11.43
CA HIS A 259 4.13 14.13 -10.22
C HIS A 259 3.49 14.99 -9.14
N HIS A 260 3.55 14.51 -7.90
CA HIS A 260 3.05 15.24 -6.72
C HIS A 260 3.62 16.65 -6.58
N LYS A 261 4.89 16.84 -6.96
CA LYS A 261 5.56 18.14 -6.96
C LYS A 261 4.82 19.19 -7.81
N GLU A 262 4.20 18.79 -8.91
CA GLU A 262 3.45 19.70 -9.78
C GLU A 262 2.19 20.23 -9.08
N LEU A 263 1.53 19.39 -8.28
CA LEU A 263 0.38 19.79 -7.46
C LEU A 263 0.78 20.78 -6.36
N ILE A 264 1.95 20.59 -5.74
CA ILE A 264 2.48 21.54 -4.75
C ILE A 264 2.76 22.89 -5.40
N GLU A 265 3.38 22.88 -6.59
CA GLU A 265 3.81 24.10 -7.25
C GLU A 265 2.66 24.91 -7.88
N ILE A 266 1.47 24.33 -8.08
CA ILE A 266 0.27 25.07 -8.52
C ILE A 266 -0.46 25.77 -7.35
N LEU A 267 -0.30 25.31 -6.10
CA LEU A 267 -0.99 25.88 -4.92
C LEU A 267 -0.86 27.41 -4.79
N PRO A 268 0.33 28.03 -4.96
CA PRO A 268 0.45 29.49 -4.85
C PRO A 268 -0.39 30.24 -5.90
N HIS A 269 -0.58 29.65 -7.07
CA HIS A 269 -1.40 30.23 -8.14
C HIS A 269 -2.89 30.15 -7.80
N LEU A 270 -3.35 29.03 -7.23
CA LEU A 270 -4.73 28.84 -6.77
C LEU A 270 -5.07 29.79 -5.61
N TYR A 271 -4.18 29.92 -4.62
CA TYR A 271 -4.38 30.84 -3.51
C TYR A 271 -4.41 32.31 -3.94
N LYS A 272 -3.67 32.68 -4.99
CA LYS A 272 -3.70 34.04 -5.54
C LYS A 272 -5.07 34.40 -6.12
N GLU A 273 -5.80 33.42 -6.65
CA GLU A 273 -7.18 33.57 -7.15
C GLU A 273 -8.23 33.33 -6.04
N ASN A 274 -7.82 33.24 -4.76
CA ASN A 274 -8.65 32.92 -3.59
C ASN A 274 -9.36 31.56 -3.67
N LEU A 275 -8.74 30.58 -4.31
CA LEU A 275 -9.23 29.21 -4.37
C LEU A 275 -8.68 28.39 -3.21
N PHE A 276 -9.55 27.93 -2.33
CA PHE A 276 -9.20 26.99 -1.28
C PHE A 276 -9.27 25.56 -1.83
N VAL A 277 -8.20 24.80 -1.65
CA VAL A 277 -8.14 23.42 -2.11
C VAL A 277 -8.14 22.46 -0.94
N ASN A 278 -8.83 21.35 -1.09
CA ASN A 278 -8.58 20.18 -0.28
C ASN A 278 -7.42 19.42 -0.92
N TYR A 279 -6.31 19.36 -0.20
CA TYR A 279 -5.11 18.66 -0.67
C TYR A 279 -5.07 17.30 0.00
N GLU A 280 -5.23 16.21 -0.77
CA GLU A 280 -4.93 14.87 -0.28
C GLU A 280 -3.41 14.73 -0.11
N ARG A 281 -2.90 15.25 1.01
CA ARG A 281 -1.55 14.95 1.46
C ARG A 281 -1.55 13.50 1.90
N HIS A 282 -0.56 12.72 1.43
CA HIS A 282 0.05 11.73 2.31
C HIS A 282 0.84 12.51 3.37
N ASP A 283 0.13 13.20 4.27
CA ASP A 283 0.73 13.47 5.57
C ASP A 283 0.68 12.12 6.24
N ASP A 284 1.83 11.48 6.38
CA ASP A 284 1.91 10.29 7.19
C ASP A 284 1.38 10.70 8.57
N ILE A 285 0.19 10.22 8.89
CA ILE A 285 -0.49 10.57 10.13
C ILE A 285 0.40 10.14 11.30
N LEU A 286 1.24 9.12 11.11
CA LEU A 286 2.22 8.66 12.09
C LEU A 286 3.34 9.67 12.36
N GLU A 287 3.58 10.62 11.45
CA GLU A 287 4.55 11.70 11.65
C GLU A 287 3.97 12.91 12.40
N GLN A 288 2.65 12.97 12.58
CA GLN A 288 2.05 14.07 13.35
C GLN A 288 2.49 14.00 14.82
N ASP A 289 2.92 15.13 15.39
CA ASP A 289 3.42 15.21 16.78
C ASP A 289 2.47 14.54 17.79
N ILE A 290 1.15 14.70 17.60
CA ILE A 290 0.12 14.13 18.48
C ILE A 290 0.03 12.60 18.39
N ILE A 291 0.32 12.02 17.22
CA ILE A 291 0.32 10.58 17.00
C ILE A 291 1.63 9.98 17.49
N GLN A 292 2.75 10.65 17.27
CA GLN A 292 4.05 10.23 17.81
C GLN A 292 4.05 10.21 19.34
N ILE A 293 3.44 11.21 19.99
CA ILE A 293 3.36 11.22 21.46
C ILE A 293 2.42 10.14 21.98
N LEU A 294 1.31 9.86 21.29
CA LEU A 294 0.39 8.77 21.63
C LEU A 294 1.07 7.39 21.49
N ASP A 295 1.84 7.17 20.43
CA ASP A 295 2.65 5.96 20.23
C ASP A 295 3.67 5.79 21.38
N LYS A 296 4.44 6.84 21.72
CA LYS A 296 5.39 6.79 22.85
C LYS A 296 4.69 6.49 24.16
N LEU A 297 3.51 7.06 24.38
CA LEU A 297 2.70 6.84 25.58
C LEU A 297 2.23 5.38 25.67
N ALA A 298 1.66 4.85 24.58
CA ALA A 298 1.23 3.46 24.49
C ALA A 298 2.40 2.50 24.71
N ARG A 299 3.55 2.73 24.06
CA ARG A 299 4.77 1.94 24.26
C ARG A 299 5.27 1.98 25.69
N THR A 300 5.21 3.13 26.35
CA THR A 300 5.60 3.28 27.77
C THR A 300 4.69 2.47 28.67
N VAL A 301 3.37 2.53 28.45
CA VAL A 301 2.37 1.77 29.21
C VAL A 301 2.56 0.26 29.03
N VAL A 302 2.78 -0.20 27.81
CA VAL A 302 3.10 -1.60 27.51
C VAL A 302 4.42 -2.03 28.14
N ALA A 303 5.46 -1.20 28.07
CA ALA A 303 6.76 -1.47 28.66
C ALA A 303 6.68 -1.59 30.20
N ILE A 304 5.90 -0.72 30.86
CA ILE A 304 5.63 -0.82 32.30
C ILE A 304 4.89 -2.13 32.61
N SER A 305 3.84 -2.48 31.84
CA SER A 305 3.08 -3.72 32.03
C SER A 305 3.96 -4.98 31.92
N GLN A 306 4.90 -4.98 30.98
CA GLN A 306 5.82 -6.08 30.73
C GLN A 306 7.06 -6.06 31.66
N ASN A 307 7.12 -5.11 32.60
CA ASN A 307 8.27 -4.88 33.48
C ASN A 307 9.58 -4.57 32.72
N ASN A 308 9.48 -4.04 31.50
CA ASN A 308 10.60 -3.57 30.69
C ASN A 308 10.89 -2.10 31.04
N LEU A 309 11.46 -1.90 32.23
CA LEU A 309 11.67 -0.57 32.79
C LEU A 309 12.72 0.25 32.04
N ASP A 310 13.63 -0.37 31.31
CA ASP A 310 14.64 0.34 30.51
C ASP A 310 13.99 1.10 29.35
N VAL A 311 13.05 0.49 28.65
CA VAL A 311 12.28 1.13 27.56
C VAL A 311 11.36 2.22 28.11
N ALA A 312 10.65 1.95 29.21
CA ALA A 312 9.82 2.98 29.83
C ALA A 312 10.67 4.19 30.25
N ASN A 313 11.84 3.95 30.84
CA ASN A 313 12.75 4.99 31.32
C ASN A 313 13.37 5.83 30.18
N SER A 314 13.54 5.27 28.97
CA SER A 314 14.02 6.05 27.82
C SER A 314 12.95 6.94 27.20
N LEU A 315 11.68 6.55 27.28
CA LEU A 315 10.55 7.27 26.67
C LEU A 315 9.95 8.37 27.56
N LEU A 316 9.92 8.16 28.88
CA LEU A 316 9.34 9.11 29.85
C LEU A 316 9.88 10.55 29.76
N PRO A 317 11.18 10.82 29.50
CA PRO A 317 11.69 12.17 29.32
C PRO A 317 11.05 12.89 28.11
N GLU A 318 10.86 12.18 27.00
CA GLU A 318 10.24 12.73 25.80
C GLU A 318 8.74 12.99 26.02
N ILE A 319 8.07 12.10 26.76
CA ILE A 319 6.65 12.24 27.06
C ILE A 319 6.41 13.46 27.94
N THR A 320 7.14 13.55 29.06
CA THR A 320 6.98 14.66 30.01
C THR A 320 7.38 16.02 29.43
N ALA A 321 8.25 16.04 28.42
CA ALA A 321 8.64 17.27 27.71
C ALA A 321 7.59 17.76 26.70
N HIS A 322 6.61 16.92 26.31
CA HIS A 322 5.63 17.30 25.31
C HIS A 322 4.65 18.37 25.86
N PRO A 323 4.38 19.47 25.12
CA PRO A 323 3.56 20.58 25.62
C PRO A 323 2.14 20.19 26.07
N ALA A 324 1.59 19.11 25.52
CA ALA A 324 0.24 18.63 25.85
C ALA A 324 0.05 18.30 27.35
N PHE A 325 1.11 17.93 28.07
CA PHE A 325 1.03 17.58 29.49
C PHE A 325 1.23 18.77 30.43
N GLY A 326 1.62 19.94 29.91
CA GLY A 326 1.67 21.19 30.69
C GLY A 326 2.76 21.27 31.77
N PHE A 327 3.74 20.36 31.80
CA PHE A 327 4.84 20.41 32.75
C PHE A 327 5.84 21.54 32.42
N SER A 328 6.34 22.22 33.45
CA SER A 328 7.34 23.28 33.23
C SER A 328 8.72 22.69 32.93
N ALA A 329 9.48 23.34 32.04
CA ALA A 329 10.85 22.94 31.72
C ALA A 329 11.75 22.87 32.97
N LEU A 330 11.51 23.74 33.96
CA LEU A 330 12.24 23.75 35.22
C LEU A 330 11.97 22.49 36.06
N ASP A 331 10.72 22.05 36.11
CA ASP A 331 10.33 20.87 36.90
C ASP A 331 10.81 19.58 36.24
N ILE A 332 10.74 19.50 34.90
CA ILE A 332 11.30 18.38 34.12
C ILE A 332 12.82 18.29 34.35
N TRP A 333 13.52 19.43 34.31
CA TRP A 333 14.96 19.46 34.57
C TRP A 333 15.31 19.03 36.01
N LYS A 334 14.55 19.48 37.01
CA LYS A 334 14.75 19.04 38.41
C LYS A 334 14.53 17.53 38.55
N LEU A 335 13.48 17.00 37.95
CA LEU A 335 13.16 15.57 37.93
C LEU A 335 14.30 14.76 37.29
N SER A 336 14.76 15.17 36.11
CA SER A 336 15.88 14.56 35.39
C SER A 336 17.16 14.55 36.23
N LEU A 337 17.50 15.68 36.87
CA LEU A 337 18.67 15.80 37.73
C LEU A 337 18.57 14.91 38.98
N GLN A 338 17.38 14.79 39.57
CA GLN A 338 17.12 13.93 40.71
C GLN A 338 17.28 12.45 40.34
N ALA A 339 16.66 12.01 39.24
CA ALA A 339 16.79 10.66 38.71
C ALA A 339 18.25 10.29 38.46
N TYR A 340 19.00 11.18 37.80
CA TYR A 340 20.43 10.99 37.52
C TYR A 340 21.28 10.91 38.80
N LYS A 341 21.12 11.85 39.73
CA LYS A 341 21.91 11.90 40.98
C LYS A 341 21.69 10.67 41.85
N ASN A 342 20.44 10.21 41.94
CA ASN A 342 20.06 9.10 42.79
C ASN A 342 20.19 7.74 42.08
N ARG A 343 20.53 7.72 40.78
CA ARG A 343 20.51 6.51 39.93
C ARG A 343 19.16 5.79 40.00
N GLN A 344 18.08 6.57 40.01
CA GLN A 344 16.71 6.10 40.06
C GLN A 344 16.09 6.12 38.67
N LEU A 345 15.10 5.26 38.46
CA LEU A 345 14.28 5.34 37.25
C LEU A 345 13.43 6.60 37.27
N TRP A 346 13.05 7.09 36.09
CA TRP A 346 12.17 8.24 35.93
C TRP A 346 10.84 8.01 36.64
N LEU A 347 10.24 6.83 36.50
CA LEU A 347 8.96 6.51 37.13
C LEU A 347 9.02 6.61 38.66
N GLU A 348 10.09 6.11 39.29
CA GLU A 348 10.32 6.23 40.74
C GLU A 348 10.49 7.69 41.17
N SER A 349 11.25 8.45 40.38
CA SER A 349 11.50 9.86 40.63
C SER A 349 10.22 10.70 40.48
N MET A 350 9.34 10.31 39.55
CA MET A 350 8.04 10.94 39.34
C MET A 350 7.08 10.65 40.50
N LEU A 351 7.01 9.41 40.98
CA LEU A 351 6.19 9.05 42.15
C LEU A 351 6.61 9.78 43.43
N ALA A 352 7.90 10.08 43.58
CA ALA A 352 8.45 10.84 44.70
C ALA A 352 8.25 12.36 44.57
N ASN A 353 7.82 12.86 43.40
CA ASN A 353 7.65 14.29 43.12
C ASN A 353 6.18 14.66 43.00
N SER A 354 5.71 15.59 43.84
CA SER A 354 4.29 16.00 43.87
C SER A 354 3.75 16.52 42.53
N VAL A 355 4.61 17.08 41.66
CA VAL A 355 4.21 17.60 40.34
C VAL A 355 3.91 16.48 39.35
N PHE A 356 4.69 15.40 39.38
CA PHE A 356 4.59 14.32 38.39
C PHE A 356 3.86 13.07 38.92
N LYS A 357 3.58 13.03 40.23
CA LYS A 357 3.00 11.87 40.90
C LYS A 357 1.68 11.43 40.28
N GLU A 358 0.75 12.36 40.03
CA GLU A 358 -0.56 12.02 39.45
C GLU A 358 -0.42 11.39 38.05
N PHE A 359 0.47 11.93 37.22
CA PHE A 359 0.73 11.38 35.89
C PHE A 359 1.42 10.00 35.95
N ALA A 360 2.36 9.80 36.88
CA ALA A 360 2.98 8.49 37.10
C ALA A 360 1.98 7.44 37.61
N GLU A 361 1.10 7.81 38.55
CA GLU A 361 0.02 6.94 39.02
C GLU A 361 -0.97 6.60 37.89
N TRP A 362 -1.29 7.58 37.04
CA TRP A 362 -2.12 7.35 35.87
C TRP A 362 -1.48 6.36 34.87
N LEU A 363 -0.18 6.49 34.58
CA LEU A 363 0.55 5.54 33.73
C LEU A 363 0.54 4.11 34.31
N LEU A 364 0.69 3.98 35.64
CA LEU A 364 0.63 2.69 36.32
C LEU A 364 -0.77 2.06 36.23
N GLU A 365 -1.83 2.85 36.36
CA GLU A 365 -3.20 2.34 36.19
C GLU A 365 -3.46 1.92 34.75
N ARG A 366 -2.97 2.68 33.75
CA ARG A 366 -3.06 2.27 32.34
C ARG A 366 -2.25 0.99 32.06
N ALA A 367 -1.10 0.80 32.69
CA ALA A 367 -0.28 -0.40 32.52
C ALA A 367 -0.98 -1.67 33.04
N LYS A 368 -1.81 -1.53 34.07
CA LYS A 368 -2.64 -2.62 34.60
C LYS A 368 -3.76 -3.05 33.62
N ASP A 369 -4.20 -2.15 32.75
CA ASP A 369 -5.26 -2.40 31.77
C ASP A 369 -4.76 -3.20 30.55
N VAL A 370 -3.46 -3.14 30.22
CA VAL A 370 -2.83 -3.77 29.03
C VAL A 370 -3.18 -5.25 28.83
N PRO A 371 -3.10 -6.14 29.84
CA PRO A 371 -3.44 -7.56 29.63
C PRO A 371 -4.96 -7.84 29.58
N ASN A 372 -5.81 -6.85 29.91
CA ASN A 372 -7.24 -7.08 30.16
C ASN A 372 -8.16 -6.36 29.17
N LEU A 373 -7.68 -5.31 28.49
CA LEU A 373 -8.47 -4.51 27.56
C LEU A 373 -7.99 -4.69 26.11
N PRO A 374 -8.89 -4.62 25.11
CA PRO A 374 -8.50 -4.56 23.71
C PRO A 374 -7.78 -3.23 23.39
N LEU A 375 -7.00 -3.20 22.30
CA LEU A 375 -6.17 -2.04 21.95
C LEU A 375 -7.00 -0.77 21.76
N GLU A 376 -8.19 -0.90 21.17
CA GLU A 376 -9.12 0.22 20.94
C GLU A 376 -9.52 0.88 22.26
N GLU A 377 -9.89 0.08 23.27
CA GLU A 377 -10.24 0.60 24.59
C GLU A 377 -9.03 1.19 25.33
N GLN A 378 -7.84 0.60 25.15
CA GLN A 378 -6.62 1.17 25.70
C GLN A 378 -6.34 2.55 25.09
N LEU A 379 -6.44 2.70 23.77
CA LEU A 379 -6.24 3.98 23.08
C LEU A 379 -7.26 5.03 23.51
N ASP A 380 -8.52 4.66 23.66
CA ASP A 380 -9.57 5.56 24.17
C ASP A 380 -9.22 6.08 25.57
N ASN A 381 -8.75 5.19 26.46
CA ASN A 381 -8.34 5.56 27.81
C ASN A 381 -7.08 6.45 27.82
N LEU A 382 -6.16 6.26 26.87
CA LEU A 382 -4.99 7.13 26.70
C LEU A 382 -5.37 8.52 26.20
N LEU A 383 -6.38 8.61 25.35
CA LEU A 383 -6.93 9.87 24.84
C LEU A 383 -7.87 10.56 25.82
N GLY A 384 -8.28 9.88 26.90
CA GLY A 384 -9.21 10.40 27.89
C GLY A 384 -10.67 10.49 27.39
N LEU A 385 -11.04 9.68 26.40
CA LEU A 385 -12.39 9.65 25.84
C LEU A 385 -13.37 8.99 26.83
N THR A 386 -14.41 9.73 27.25
CA THR A 386 -15.49 9.19 28.08
C THR A 386 -16.50 8.41 27.25
N ASN A 387 -17.35 7.59 27.87
CA ASN A 387 -18.43 6.88 27.16
C ASN A 387 -19.38 7.83 26.41
N ASP A 388 -19.56 9.07 26.89
CA ASP A 388 -20.36 10.09 26.23
C ASP A 388 -19.64 10.65 24.98
N ASP A 389 -18.31 10.82 25.04
CA ASP A 389 -17.50 11.21 23.88
C ASP A 389 -17.47 10.11 22.82
N LYS A 390 -17.40 8.84 23.24
CA LYS A 390 -17.50 7.68 22.35
C LYS A 390 -18.84 7.65 21.63
N ALA A 391 -19.95 7.89 22.32
CA ALA A 391 -21.28 7.94 21.69
C ALA A 391 -21.41 9.07 20.65
N ALA A 392 -20.79 10.22 20.91
CA ALA A 392 -20.74 11.34 19.96
C ALA A 392 -19.86 11.03 18.73
N ILE A 393 -18.69 10.41 18.92
CA ILE A 393 -17.80 9.98 17.83
C ILE A 393 -18.44 8.85 17.01
N PHE A 394 -19.07 7.86 17.66
CA PHE A 394 -19.81 6.79 16.98
C PHE A 394 -20.98 7.34 16.17
N GLN A 395 -21.70 8.34 16.69
CA GLN A 395 -22.70 9.07 15.91
C GLN A 395 -22.08 9.80 14.72
N LEU A 396 -20.91 10.41 14.85
CA LEU A 396 -20.20 11.07 13.74
C LEU A 396 -19.73 10.09 12.66
N ILE A 397 -19.25 8.90 13.04
CA ILE A 397 -18.77 7.85 12.13
C ILE A 397 -19.94 7.11 11.45
N LEU A 398 -21.05 6.87 12.17
CA LEU A 398 -22.25 6.20 11.64
C LEU A 398 -23.30 7.16 11.07
N SER A 399 -23.09 8.47 11.16
CA SER A 399 -23.83 9.44 10.36
C SER A 399 -23.48 9.18 8.91
N PRO A 400 -24.45 8.87 8.02
CA PRO A 400 -24.17 8.73 6.61
C PRO A 400 -23.91 10.12 6.01
N ILE A 401 -22.72 10.66 6.26
CA ILE A 401 -22.14 11.63 5.36
C ILE A 401 -21.63 10.78 4.21
N SER A 402 -22.36 10.80 3.09
CA SER A 402 -21.96 10.17 1.85
C SER A 402 -20.60 10.71 1.42
N ILE A 403 -19.53 10.03 1.81
CA ILE A 403 -18.19 10.22 1.24
C ILE A 403 -18.12 9.21 0.10
N SER A 404 -18.46 9.69 -1.10
CA SER A 404 -18.26 8.94 -2.33
C SER A 404 -16.76 8.78 -2.57
N ARG A 405 -16.25 7.58 -2.30
CA ARG A 405 -15.05 7.07 -2.98
C ARG A 405 -15.42 6.84 -4.45
N GLN A 406 -15.16 7.81 -5.31
CA GLN A 406 -14.91 7.50 -6.72
C GLN A 406 -13.40 7.30 -6.84
N LYS A 407 -12.98 6.03 -6.83
CA LYS A 407 -11.63 5.65 -7.23
C LYS A 407 -11.46 6.04 -8.71
N SER A 408 -10.40 6.81 -8.95
CA SER A 408 -9.93 7.27 -10.25
C SER A 408 -9.47 6.13 -11.13
#